data_AF-Q9R756-F1
#
_entry.id   AF-Q9R756-F1
#
_cell.length_a   1.000
_cell.length_b   1.000
_cell.length_c   1.000
_cell.angle_alpha   90.00
_cell.angle_beta   90.00
_cell.angle_gamma   90.00
#
_symmetry.space_group_name_H-M   'P 1'
#
loop_
_entity.id
_entity.type
_entity.pdbx_description
1 polymer ?
#
loop_
_entity_poly.entity_id
_entity_poly.type
_entity_poly.pdbx_seq_one_letter_code
_entity_poly.pdbx_strand_id
1 'polypeptide(L)'
;MRSVIDAAQKAQISAIIASDVAAMTYANEIGVEVHLSTQLNISNAEALRFYSRFADVVVLARELNMDQVRTIHETIVRDNICGPKGHPVRIEMFAHGALCMAVSGKCYLSLHEHNSSANRGACAQICRRGYTVKDKDSGLELDIENQYIMSPKDLKTIHFINKMMDAGVRVFKIEGRARGPEYVYTVCRCYKEAIEAYCNGTYDEESIGRWDEQLATVFNRGFWDGYYLGQRLGEWTHRYGSGATRQKTYVGKGIKYFSRLGVAEFEIESGELHIGDEIVITGPTTGVIIQKVEEIRYELQTVEKATKGQRISIPVKEKVRPSDKLYRFDKREE
;
A
#
# COMPACT_ATOMS: atom_id res chain seq x y z
N MET A 1 17.21 -0.10 19.54
CA MET A 1 15.77 0.13 19.79
C MET A 1 15.56 1.59 20.23
N ARG A 2 16.04 2.01 21.43
CA ARG A 2 15.86 3.39 21.93
C ARG A 2 16.26 4.48 20.92
N SER A 3 17.47 4.38 20.36
CA SER A 3 17.96 5.31 19.34
C SER A 3 17.06 5.48 18.10
N VAL A 4 16.33 4.42 17.71
CA VAL A 4 15.39 4.47 16.58
C VAL A 4 14.11 5.20 16.97
N ILE A 5 13.64 5.00 18.21
CA ILE A 5 12.45 5.68 18.74
C ILE A 5 12.77 7.17 18.98
N ASP A 6 13.95 7.49 19.48
CA ASP A 6 14.43 8.88 19.61
C ASP A 6 14.50 9.58 18.24
N ALA A 7 14.95 8.86 17.20
CA ALA A 7 14.97 9.38 15.84
C ALA A 7 13.55 9.61 15.30
N ALA A 8 12.61 8.70 15.56
CA ALA A 8 11.21 8.86 15.18
C ALA A 8 10.56 10.07 15.87
N GLN A 9 10.86 10.28 17.16
CA GLN A 9 10.41 11.44 17.92
C GLN A 9 10.97 12.75 17.34
N LYS A 10 12.28 12.81 17.09
CA LYS A 10 12.95 13.98 16.49
C LYS A 10 12.41 14.31 15.10
N ALA A 11 12.05 13.29 14.33
CA ALA A 11 11.43 13.43 13.01
C ALA A 11 9.93 13.76 13.08
N GLN A 12 9.36 13.89 14.28
CA GLN A 12 7.94 14.20 14.52
C GLN A 12 6.99 13.19 13.85
N ILE A 13 7.39 11.92 13.80
CA ILE A 13 6.52 10.85 13.33
C ILE A 13 5.31 10.74 14.26
N SER A 14 4.10 10.70 13.68
CA SER A 14 2.86 10.74 14.45
C SER A 14 2.65 9.53 15.36
N ALA A 15 3.05 8.34 14.91
CA ALA A 15 3.01 7.11 15.70
C ALA A 15 3.98 6.06 15.16
N ILE A 16 4.42 5.15 16.02
CA ILE A 16 5.15 3.94 15.63
C ILE A 16 4.25 2.70 15.77
N ILE A 17 4.50 1.67 14.97
CA ILE A 17 3.84 0.36 15.11
C ILE A 17 4.84 -0.60 15.76
N ALA A 18 4.50 -1.16 16.92
CA ALA A 18 5.42 -1.96 17.72
C ALA A 18 4.78 -3.23 18.31
N SER A 19 5.60 -4.24 18.56
CA SER A 19 5.23 -5.51 19.22
C SER A 19 6.11 -5.83 20.43
N ASP A 20 7.33 -5.30 20.49
CA ASP A 20 8.22 -5.49 21.63
C ASP A 20 7.78 -4.63 22.82
N VAL A 21 7.60 -5.26 23.99
CA VAL A 21 7.09 -4.58 25.20
C VAL A 21 8.04 -3.47 25.66
N ALA A 22 9.35 -3.66 25.57
CA ALA A 22 10.30 -2.63 25.97
C ALA A 22 10.27 -1.44 25.01
N ALA A 23 10.07 -1.67 23.71
CA ALA A 23 9.88 -0.61 22.72
C ALA A 23 8.60 0.19 22.96
N MET A 24 7.47 -0.49 23.19
CA MET A 24 6.19 0.17 23.49
C MET A 24 6.26 0.99 24.78
N THR A 25 6.88 0.43 25.82
CA THR A 25 7.06 1.11 27.11
C THR A 25 7.91 2.37 26.96
N TYR A 26 9.08 2.26 26.31
CA TYR A 26 9.97 3.39 26.11
C TYR A 26 9.35 4.48 25.21
N ALA A 27 8.61 4.10 24.16
CA ALA A 27 7.90 5.06 23.32
C ALA A 27 6.90 5.88 24.14
N ASN A 28 6.10 5.22 24.99
CA ASN A 28 5.17 5.90 25.88
C ASN A 28 5.88 6.79 26.91
N GLU A 29 7.01 6.36 27.49
CA GLU A 29 7.81 7.15 28.44
C GLU A 29 8.25 8.50 27.86
N ILE A 30 8.59 8.52 26.56
CA ILE A 30 9.02 9.75 25.88
C ILE A 30 7.91 10.44 25.08
N GLY A 31 6.65 9.99 25.20
CA GLY A 31 5.50 10.58 24.52
C GLY A 31 5.41 10.33 23.02
N VAL A 32 6.02 9.25 22.51
CA VAL A 32 5.81 8.75 21.14
C VAL A 32 4.60 7.81 21.13
N GLU A 33 3.59 8.14 20.33
CA GLU A 33 2.38 7.32 20.20
C GLU A 33 2.69 5.93 19.59
N VAL A 34 2.03 4.91 20.13
CA VAL A 34 2.18 3.51 19.71
C VAL A 34 0.86 3.01 19.13
N HIS A 35 0.95 2.28 18.02
CA HIS A 35 -0.08 1.38 17.53
C HIS A 35 0.39 -0.06 17.76
N LEU A 36 -0.49 -0.93 18.26
CA LEU A 36 -0.17 -2.34 18.48
C LEU A 36 0.00 -3.04 17.14
N SER A 37 1.16 -3.64 16.90
CA SER A 37 1.45 -4.37 15.67
C SER A 37 0.61 -5.63 15.54
N THR A 38 0.21 -5.96 14.30
CA THR A 38 -0.42 -7.25 13.97
C THR A 38 0.44 -8.44 14.42
N GLN A 39 1.78 -8.25 14.54
CA GLN A 39 2.69 -9.27 15.06
C GLN A 39 2.47 -9.62 16.54
N LEU A 40 1.63 -8.89 17.27
CA LEU A 40 1.18 -9.31 18.61
C LEU A 40 0.14 -10.44 18.54
N ASN A 41 -0.40 -10.74 17.36
CA ASN A 41 -1.38 -11.80 17.14
C ASN A 41 -2.64 -11.62 18.02
N ILE A 42 -3.11 -10.38 18.16
CA ILE A 42 -4.29 -10.05 18.96
C ILE A 42 -5.53 -10.48 18.16
N SER A 43 -6.11 -11.60 18.59
CA SER A 43 -7.27 -12.24 17.96
C SER A 43 -8.51 -12.34 18.87
N ASN A 44 -8.42 -11.81 20.09
CA ASN A 44 -9.51 -11.81 21.07
C ASN A 44 -9.41 -10.60 22.03
N ALA A 45 -10.48 -10.37 22.80
CA ALA A 45 -10.59 -9.22 23.68
C ALA A 45 -9.71 -9.34 24.93
N GLU A 46 -9.40 -10.55 25.39
CA GLU A 46 -8.54 -10.81 26.54
C GLU A 46 -7.10 -10.35 26.28
N ALA A 47 -6.56 -10.74 25.13
CA ALA A 47 -5.26 -10.28 24.66
C ALA A 47 -5.27 -8.76 24.44
N LEU A 48 -6.34 -8.24 23.83
CA LEU A 48 -6.49 -6.80 23.64
C LEU A 48 -6.46 -6.03 24.96
N ARG A 49 -7.18 -6.49 25.99
CA ARG A 49 -7.22 -5.86 27.32
C ARG A 49 -5.84 -5.81 27.97
N PHE A 50 -5.03 -6.85 27.77
CA PHE A 50 -3.65 -6.82 28.24
C PHE A 50 -2.85 -5.73 27.53
N TYR A 51 -2.90 -5.67 26.20
CA TYR A 51 -2.08 -4.76 25.40
C TYR A 51 -2.62 -3.32 25.30
N SER A 52 -3.90 -3.07 25.60
CA SER A 52 -4.50 -1.72 25.48
C SER A 52 -3.79 -0.70 26.38
N ARG A 53 -3.17 -1.12 27.48
CA ARG A 53 -2.35 -0.26 28.34
C ARG A 53 -1.17 0.42 27.62
N PHE A 54 -0.81 -0.04 26.41
CA PHE A 54 0.31 0.50 25.66
C PHE A 54 -0.10 1.41 24.50
N ALA A 55 -1.36 1.37 24.03
CA ALA A 55 -1.75 2.01 22.78
C ALA A 55 -3.27 2.21 22.64
N ASP A 56 -3.68 3.28 21.95
CA ASP A 56 -5.09 3.57 21.62
C ASP A 56 -5.54 2.99 20.27
N VAL A 57 -4.62 2.36 19.52
CA VAL A 57 -4.90 1.74 18.22
C VAL A 57 -4.34 0.32 18.20
N VAL A 58 -5.16 -0.63 17.75
CA VAL A 58 -4.75 -2.03 17.58
C VAL A 58 -4.83 -2.47 16.13
N VAL A 59 -3.72 -2.92 15.56
CA VAL A 59 -3.75 -3.69 14.32
C VAL A 59 -4.10 -5.13 14.66
N LEU A 60 -5.34 -5.55 14.40
CA LEU A 60 -5.78 -6.90 14.73
C LEU A 60 -5.11 -7.97 13.85
N ALA A 61 -5.21 -9.23 14.30
CA ALA A 61 -4.78 -10.39 13.55
C ALA A 61 -5.52 -10.48 12.20
N ARG A 62 -4.81 -10.87 11.13
CA ARG A 62 -5.34 -10.82 9.75
C ARG A 62 -6.22 -12.02 9.38
N GLU A 63 -6.13 -13.07 10.18
CA GLU A 63 -6.90 -14.30 10.08
C GLU A 63 -8.31 -14.20 10.69
N LEU A 64 -8.64 -13.08 11.33
CA LEU A 64 -10.00 -12.83 11.85
C LEU A 64 -10.99 -12.57 10.70
N ASN A 65 -12.20 -13.11 10.84
CA ASN A 65 -13.34 -12.72 10.01
C ASN A 65 -14.05 -11.47 10.58
N MET A 66 -14.97 -10.87 9.81
CA MET A 66 -15.65 -9.64 10.25
C MET A 66 -16.57 -9.83 11.46
N ASP A 67 -17.13 -11.02 11.69
CA ASP A 67 -17.95 -11.29 12.88
C ASP A 67 -17.10 -11.32 14.16
N GLN A 68 -15.90 -11.90 14.08
CA GLN A 68 -14.92 -11.88 15.17
C GLN A 68 -14.44 -10.45 15.46
N VAL A 69 -14.17 -9.66 14.41
CA VAL A 69 -13.79 -8.24 14.56
C VAL A 69 -14.93 -7.45 15.22
N ARG A 70 -16.18 -7.67 14.79
CA ARG A 70 -17.36 -7.05 15.42
C ARG A 70 -17.48 -7.43 16.90
N THR A 71 -17.31 -8.70 17.23
CA THR A 71 -17.36 -9.19 18.61
C THR A 71 -16.31 -8.50 19.50
N ILE A 72 -15.09 -8.32 18.96
CA ILE A 72 -14.03 -7.57 19.66
C ILE A 72 -14.44 -6.10 19.82
N HIS A 73 -14.98 -5.46 18.79
CA HIS A 73 -15.44 -4.07 18.86
C HIS A 73 -16.53 -3.86 19.90
N GLU A 74 -17.57 -4.70 19.88
CA GLU A 74 -18.67 -4.66 20.86
C GLU A 74 -18.14 -4.85 22.28
N THR A 75 -17.15 -5.73 22.47
CA THR A 75 -16.48 -5.92 23.76
C THR A 75 -15.68 -4.69 24.20
N ILE A 76 -14.97 -4.02 23.28
CA ILE A 76 -14.27 -2.75 23.56
C ILE A 76 -15.26 -1.71 24.11
N VAL A 77 -16.43 -1.59 23.47
CA VAL A 77 -17.46 -0.63 23.85
C VAL A 77 -18.10 -1.02 25.18
N ARG A 78 -18.58 -2.27 25.31
CA ARG A 78 -19.27 -2.77 26.50
C ARG A 78 -18.41 -2.70 27.75
N ASP A 79 -17.15 -3.12 27.64
CA ASP A 79 -16.23 -3.23 28.79
C ASP A 79 -15.35 -1.99 28.95
N ASN A 80 -15.56 -0.95 28.14
CA ASN A 80 -14.78 0.28 28.11
C ASN A 80 -13.26 0.04 28.06
N ILE A 81 -12.81 -0.78 27.10
CA ILE A 81 -11.38 -1.07 26.92
C ILE A 81 -10.71 0.15 26.30
N CYS A 82 -10.05 0.95 27.14
CA CYS A 82 -9.35 2.16 26.72
C CYS A 82 -7.85 1.97 26.54
N GLY A 83 -7.27 2.81 25.67
CA GLY A 83 -5.84 3.00 25.58
C GLY A 83 -5.32 4.06 26.57
N PRO A 84 -4.01 4.40 26.51
CA PRO A 84 -3.38 5.35 27.43
C PRO A 84 -3.98 6.76 27.42
N LYS A 85 -4.63 7.17 26.32
CA LYS A 85 -5.32 8.47 26.23
C LYS A 85 -6.71 8.45 26.87
N GLY A 86 -7.15 7.33 27.41
CA GLY A 86 -8.46 7.18 28.06
C GLY A 86 -9.63 7.03 27.09
N HIS A 87 -9.37 6.92 25.78
CA HIS A 87 -10.38 6.68 24.77
C HIS A 87 -10.52 5.19 24.45
N PRO A 88 -11.72 4.71 24.05
CA PRO A 88 -11.90 3.34 23.57
C PRO A 88 -10.90 3.01 22.47
N VAL A 89 -10.28 1.83 22.55
CA VAL A 89 -9.28 1.42 21.56
C VAL A 89 -9.91 1.36 20.16
N ARG A 90 -9.21 1.95 19.18
CA ARG A 90 -9.61 1.93 17.77
C ARG A 90 -9.02 0.72 17.07
N ILE A 91 -9.83 0.04 16.26
CA ILE A 91 -9.38 -1.10 15.46
C ILE A 91 -8.78 -0.60 14.14
N GLU A 92 -7.54 -1.01 13.88
CA GLU A 92 -6.84 -0.92 12.60
C GLU A 92 -6.87 -2.28 11.89
N MET A 93 -7.22 -2.30 10.61
CA MET A 93 -7.24 -3.52 9.78
C MET A 93 -6.57 -3.26 8.43
N PHE A 94 -5.92 -4.29 7.88
CA PHE A 94 -5.43 -4.22 6.50
C PHE A 94 -6.62 -4.13 5.54
N ALA A 95 -6.54 -3.21 4.60
CA ALA A 95 -7.60 -2.94 3.64
C ALA A 95 -7.15 -3.25 2.21
N HIS A 96 -5.87 -3.05 1.89
CA HIS A 96 -5.38 -3.22 0.54
C HIS A 96 -3.89 -3.62 0.47
N GLY A 97 -3.55 -4.39 -0.57
CA GLY A 97 -2.18 -4.63 -1.00
C GLY A 97 -1.64 -6.01 -0.62
N ALA A 98 -0.32 -6.15 -0.53
CA ALA A 98 0.30 -7.45 -0.44
C ALA A 98 -0.07 -8.19 0.86
N LEU A 99 -0.85 -9.27 0.74
CA LEU A 99 -1.13 -10.16 1.85
C LEU A 99 0.05 -11.11 2.08
N CYS A 100 0.40 -11.34 3.34
CA CYS A 100 1.53 -12.20 3.71
C CYS A 100 0.98 -13.57 4.11
N MET A 101 1.60 -14.63 3.61
CA MET A 101 1.26 -16.02 3.92
C MET A 101 1.43 -16.40 5.40
N ALA A 102 2.28 -15.70 6.15
CA ALA A 102 2.54 -16.01 7.55
C ALA A 102 1.44 -15.44 8.45
N VAL A 103 1.03 -16.26 9.42
CA VAL A 103 0.06 -15.89 10.47
C VAL A 103 0.55 -14.62 11.17
N SER A 104 -0.30 -13.59 11.19
CA SER A 104 0.01 -12.28 11.80
C SER A 104 1.37 -11.68 11.38
N GLY A 105 1.85 -12.00 10.17
CA GLY A 105 3.06 -11.42 9.58
C GLY A 105 4.37 -11.87 10.23
N LYS A 106 4.36 -12.91 11.08
CA LYS A 106 5.57 -13.48 11.71
C LYS A 106 6.31 -14.39 10.72
N CYS A 107 7.16 -13.80 9.89
CA CYS A 107 7.85 -14.52 8.81
C CYS A 107 9.38 -14.52 9.00
N TYR A 108 9.99 -15.70 8.97
CA TYR A 108 11.45 -15.89 9.04
C TYR A 108 12.08 -16.28 7.70
N LEU A 109 11.29 -16.52 6.66
CA LEU A 109 11.78 -16.96 5.35
C LEU A 109 12.77 -15.94 4.74
N SER A 110 12.43 -14.65 4.82
CA SER A 110 13.29 -13.56 4.36
C SER A 110 14.62 -13.48 5.11
N LEU A 111 14.59 -13.75 6.41
CA LEU A 111 15.80 -13.75 7.24
C LEU A 111 16.69 -14.94 6.91
N HIS A 112 16.10 -16.13 6.79
CA HIS A 112 16.82 -17.36 6.48
C HIS A 112 17.59 -17.25 5.15
N GLU A 113 16.92 -16.77 4.10
CA GLU A 113 17.47 -16.79 2.74
C GLU A 113 18.32 -15.56 2.37
N HIS A 114 17.98 -14.38 2.89
CA HIS A 114 18.62 -13.11 2.47
C HIS A 114 19.27 -12.35 3.64
N ASN A 115 19.32 -12.94 4.83
CA ASN A 115 19.72 -12.27 6.07
C ASN A 115 18.96 -10.94 6.30
N SER A 116 17.70 -10.89 5.83
CA SER A 116 16.88 -9.67 5.79
C SER A 116 15.53 -9.91 6.45
N SER A 117 15.33 -9.33 7.65
CA SER A 117 14.19 -9.66 8.49
C SER A 117 12.90 -8.96 8.07
N ALA A 118 11.93 -9.73 7.55
CA ALA A 118 10.57 -9.25 7.31
C ALA A 118 9.91 -8.70 8.58
N ASN A 119 10.24 -9.30 9.74
CA ASN A 119 9.74 -8.86 11.05
C ASN A 119 10.30 -7.49 11.49
N ARG A 120 11.32 -6.98 10.80
CA ARG A 120 11.91 -5.64 11.01
C ARG A 120 11.70 -4.72 9.81
N GLY A 121 10.70 -5.03 8.97
CA GLY A 121 10.32 -4.22 7.81
C GLY A 121 11.11 -4.52 6.52
N ALA A 122 12.10 -5.40 6.55
CA ALA A 122 12.96 -5.71 5.40
C ALA A 122 12.53 -7.01 4.69
N CYS A 123 11.27 -7.10 4.26
CA CYS A 123 10.75 -8.30 3.60
C CYS A 123 11.21 -8.36 2.13
N ALA A 124 11.95 -9.41 1.75
CA ALA A 124 12.40 -9.66 0.37
C ALA A 124 11.35 -10.35 -0.52
N GLN A 125 10.11 -10.50 -0.04
CA GLN A 125 8.96 -11.10 -0.74
C GLN A 125 9.24 -12.47 -1.38
N ILE A 126 10.00 -13.32 -0.67
CA ILE A 126 10.40 -14.66 -1.13
C ILE A 126 9.20 -15.54 -1.46
N CYS A 127 8.16 -15.48 -0.61
CA CYS A 127 6.90 -16.19 -0.83
C CYS A 127 6.19 -15.83 -2.15
N ARG A 128 6.58 -14.74 -2.82
CA ARG A 128 5.98 -14.26 -4.07
C ARG A 128 6.72 -14.71 -5.34
N ARG A 129 7.74 -15.57 -5.19
CA ARG A 129 8.51 -16.15 -6.29
C ARG A 129 7.89 -17.48 -6.76
N GLY A 130 8.31 -17.94 -7.94
CA GLY A 130 7.97 -19.27 -8.44
C GLY A 130 8.86 -20.34 -7.79
N TYR A 131 8.29 -21.52 -7.55
CA TYR A 131 8.98 -22.66 -6.93
C TYR A 131 8.61 -23.96 -7.64
N THR A 132 9.61 -24.82 -7.80
CA THR A 132 9.43 -26.24 -8.11
C THR A 132 9.45 -27.02 -6.79
N VAL A 133 8.43 -27.85 -6.54
CA VAL A 133 8.37 -28.69 -5.34
C VAL A 133 8.91 -30.07 -5.68
N LYS A 134 9.94 -30.48 -4.95
CA LYS A 134 10.62 -31.76 -5.15
C LYS A 134 10.62 -32.55 -3.85
N ASP A 135 10.13 -33.78 -3.92
CA ASP A 135 10.32 -34.72 -2.83
C ASP A 135 11.81 -35.02 -2.65
N LYS A 136 12.31 -34.95 -1.42
CA LYS A 136 13.75 -35.03 -1.17
C LYS A 136 14.30 -36.44 -1.29
N ASP A 137 13.48 -37.45 -0.99
CA ASP A 137 13.92 -38.85 -0.94
C ASP A 137 13.88 -39.50 -2.31
N SER A 138 12.76 -39.36 -3.02
CA SER A 138 12.59 -39.91 -4.39
C SER A 138 13.18 -39.01 -5.47
N GLY A 139 13.34 -37.72 -5.19
CA GLY A 139 13.74 -36.73 -6.18
C GLY A 139 12.65 -36.41 -7.22
N LEU A 140 11.43 -36.92 -7.03
CA LEU A 140 10.30 -36.65 -7.92
C LEU A 140 9.80 -35.23 -7.70
N GLU A 141 9.61 -34.51 -8.80
CA GLU A 141 8.97 -33.19 -8.78
C GLU A 141 7.45 -33.37 -8.83
N LEU A 142 6.74 -32.63 -7.98
CA LEU A 142 5.29 -32.56 -8.05
C LEU A 142 4.90 -31.70 -9.26
N ASP A 143 4.06 -32.24 -10.12
CA ASP A 143 3.45 -31.50 -11.21
C ASP A 143 2.36 -30.58 -10.64
N ILE A 144 2.73 -29.34 -10.34
CA ILE A 144 1.85 -28.32 -9.77
C ILE A 144 1.56 -27.29 -10.85
N GLU A 145 0.29 -27.18 -11.26
CA GLU A 145 -0.15 -26.22 -12.31
C GLU A 145 0.25 -24.76 -12.00
N ASN A 146 0.25 -24.37 -10.72
CA ASN A 146 0.65 -23.04 -10.28
C ASN A 146 1.98 -23.04 -9.51
N GLN A 147 3.05 -22.59 -10.17
CA GLN A 147 4.38 -22.43 -9.58
C GLN A 147 4.46 -21.38 -8.44
N TYR A 148 3.44 -20.54 -8.22
CA TYR A 148 3.41 -19.54 -7.13
C TYR A 148 2.76 -20.04 -5.85
N ILE A 149 3.18 -21.21 -5.39
CA ILE A 149 2.58 -21.99 -4.29
C ILE A 149 2.46 -21.26 -2.94
N MET A 150 3.24 -20.19 -2.72
CA MET A 150 3.25 -19.40 -1.47
C MET A 150 2.74 -17.97 -1.65
N SER A 151 2.30 -17.59 -2.85
CA SER A 151 1.98 -16.21 -3.21
C SER A 151 0.46 -16.00 -3.25
N PRO A 152 -0.17 -15.52 -2.17
CA PRO A 152 -1.56 -15.11 -2.26
C PRO A 152 -1.72 -13.93 -3.22
N LYS A 153 -2.91 -13.79 -3.80
CA LYS A 153 -3.37 -12.56 -4.44
C LYS A 153 -3.35 -11.40 -3.44
N ASP A 154 -3.40 -10.17 -3.94
CA ASP A 154 -3.39 -8.98 -3.10
C ASP A 154 -4.76 -8.76 -2.45
N LEU A 155 -4.75 -8.31 -1.20
CA LEU A 155 -5.97 -7.97 -0.48
C LEU A 155 -6.64 -6.76 -1.16
N LYS A 156 -7.95 -6.84 -1.37
CA LYS A 156 -8.79 -5.70 -1.77
C LYS A 156 -10.13 -5.81 -1.05
N THR A 157 -10.44 -4.82 -0.23
CA THR A 157 -11.69 -4.77 0.55
C THR A 157 -12.66 -3.66 0.14
N ILE A 158 -12.34 -2.90 -0.91
CA ILE A 158 -13.09 -1.68 -1.26
C ILE A 158 -14.58 -1.95 -1.57
N HIS A 159 -14.90 -3.12 -2.11
CA HIS A 159 -16.27 -3.57 -2.43
C HIS A 159 -17.07 -4.09 -1.22
N PHE A 160 -16.43 -4.20 -0.05
CA PHE A 160 -17.12 -4.52 1.21
C PHE A 160 -16.64 -3.64 2.37
N ILE A 161 -16.19 -2.42 2.08
CA ILE A 161 -15.66 -1.50 3.10
C ILE A 161 -16.71 -1.16 4.16
N ASN A 162 -17.99 -1.10 3.76
CA ASN A 162 -19.14 -0.98 4.64
C ASN A 162 -19.13 -2.04 5.75
N LYS A 163 -18.93 -3.32 5.40
CA LYS A 163 -18.86 -4.42 6.38
C LYS A 163 -17.70 -4.24 7.37
N MET A 164 -16.56 -3.72 6.91
CA MET A 164 -15.43 -3.43 7.80
C MET A 164 -15.75 -2.30 8.78
N MET A 165 -16.38 -1.22 8.29
CA MET A 165 -16.77 -0.07 9.12
C MET A 165 -17.82 -0.46 10.17
N ASP A 166 -18.81 -1.27 9.76
CA ASP A 166 -19.86 -1.79 10.63
C ASP A 166 -19.32 -2.79 11.67
N ALA A 167 -18.25 -3.51 11.35
CA ALA A 167 -17.55 -4.36 12.31
C ALA A 167 -16.70 -3.57 13.33
N GLY A 168 -16.63 -2.24 13.21
CA GLY A 168 -15.91 -1.40 14.17
C GLY A 168 -14.51 -0.97 13.75
N VAL A 169 -14.10 -1.23 12.51
CA VAL A 169 -12.80 -0.75 11.98
C VAL A 169 -12.85 0.77 11.86
N ARG A 170 -11.79 1.45 12.32
CA ARG A 170 -11.65 2.91 12.29
C ARG A 170 -10.38 3.39 11.62
N VAL A 171 -9.38 2.52 11.45
CA VAL A 171 -8.13 2.82 10.76
C VAL A 171 -7.91 1.78 9.67
N PHE A 172 -7.75 2.24 8.43
CA PHE A 172 -7.59 1.39 7.25
C PHE A 172 -6.15 1.38 6.80
N LYS A 173 -5.52 0.21 6.88
CA LYS A 173 -4.10 0.03 6.60
C LYS A 173 -3.88 -0.44 5.17
N ILE A 174 -3.10 0.34 4.42
CA ILE A 174 -2.71 0.02 3.03
C ILE A 174 -1.24 -0.41 3.01
N GLU A 175 -0.95 -1.52 2.34
CA GLU A 175 0.41 -2.02 2.15
C GLU A 175 1.08 -1.33 0.94
N GLY A 176 1.80 -0.25 1.22
CA GLY A 176 2.51 0.56 0.21
C GLY A 176 4.02 0.28 0.09
N ARG A 177 4.60 -0.67 0.84
CA ARG A 177 6.06 -0.88 0.81
C ARG A 177 6.51 -1.37 -0.56
N ALA A 178 7.63 -0.81 -1.03
CA ALA A 178 8.18 -1.08 -2.37
C ALA A 178 7.14 -0.87 -3.49
N ARG A 179 6.27 0.13 -3.34
CA ARG A 179 5.33 0.58 -4.37
C ARG A 179 5.69 1.99 -4.83
N GLY A 180 5.35 2.30 -6.07
CA GLY A 180 5.57 3.65 -6.64
C GLY A 180 4.62 4.68 -6.02
N PRO A 181 4.96 5.98 -6.07
CA PRO A 181 4.09 7.06 -5.60
C PRO A 181 2.68 7.02 -6.20
N GLU A 182 2.55 6.64 -7.47
CA GLU A 182 1.26 6.51 -8.17
C GLU A 182 0.36 5.42 -7.57
N TYR A 183 0.95 4.32 -7.10
CA TYR A 183 0.19 3.27 -6.40
C TYR A 183 -0.36 3.82 -5.08
N VAL A 184 0.50 4.47 -4.29
CA VAL A 184 0.11 5.02 -2.99
C VAL A 184 -1.00 6.06 -3.17
N TYR A 185 -0.85 6.96 -4.13
CA TYR A 185 -1.86 7.98 -4.44
C TYR A 185 -3.20 7.38 -4.84
N THR A 186 -3.21 6.49 -5.85
CA THR A 186 -4.46 5.91 -6.36
C THR A 186 -5.17 5.10 -5.29
N VAL A 187 -4.45 4.18 -4.60
CA VAL A 187 -5.07 3.32 -3.58
C VAL A 187 -5.60 4.15 -2.41
N CYS A 188 -4.80 5.08 -1.87
CA CYS A 188 -5.27 5.92 -0.76
C CYS A 188 -6.47 6.78 -1.16
N ARG A 189 -6.48 7.34 -2.39
CA ARG A 189 -7.61 8.12 -2.89
C ARG A 189 -8.88 7.28 -3.02
N CYS A 190 -8.81 6.11 -3.67
CA CYS A 190 -9.97 5.23 -3.83
C CYS A 190 -10.58 4.84 -2.48
N TYR A 191 -9.74 4.45 -1.50
CA TYR A 191 -10.24 4.08 -0.17
C TYR A 191 -10.78 5.28 0.61
N LYS A 192 -10.18 6.46 0.47
CA LYS A 192 -10.72 7.69 1.07
C LYS A 192 -12.11 8.00 0.50
N GLU A 193 -12.25 8.00 -0.82
CA GLU A 193 -13.54 8.23 -1.50
C GLU A 193 -14.58 7.19 -1.07
N ALA A 194 -14.20 5.91 -0.95
CA ALA A 194 -15.11 4.86 -0.53
C ALA A 194 -15.60 5.01 0.92
N ILE A 195 -14.70 5.40 1.84
CA ILE A 195 -15.05 5.70 3.22
C ILE A 195 -15.97 6.93 3.30
N GLU A 196 -15.66 7.99 2.56
CA GLU A 196 -16.49 9.20 2.50
C GLU A 196 -17.88 8.89 1.90
N ALA A 197 -17.93 8.11 0.82
CA ALA A 197 -19.18 7.68 0.21
C ALA A 197 -20.03 6.87 1.19
N TYR A 198 -19.42 5.98 1.98
CA TYR A 198 -20.16 5.22 2.99
C TYR A 198 -20.72 6.12 4.08
N CYS A 199 -19.92 7.04 4.61
CA CYS A 199 -20.35 8.03 5.60
C CYS A 199 -21.50 8.92 5.09
N ASN A 200 -21.51 9.23 3.79
CA ASN A 200 -22.50 10.09 3.16
C ASN A 200 -23.72 9.34 2.60
N GLY A 201 -23.76 8.01 2.70
CA GLY A 201 -24.85 7.20 2.15
C GLY A 201 -24.86 7.10 0.62
N THR A 202 -23.73 7.38 -0.05
CA THR A 202 -23.56 7.32 -1.52
C THR A 202 -22.63 6.17 -1.94
N TYR A 203 -22.47 5.16 -1.08
CA TYR A 203 -21.69 3.96 -1.39
C TYR A 203 -22.57 2.95 -2.13
N ASP A 204 -22.36 2.84 -3.44
CA ASP A 204 -23.14 2.01 -4.36
C ASP A 204 -22.27 1.22 -5.35
N GLU A 205 -22.89 0.30 -6.09
CA GLU A 205 -22.23 -0.58 -7.07
C GLU A 205 -21.52 0.19 -8.19
N GLU A 206 -22.07 1.34 -8.62
CA GLU A 206 -21.45 2.17 -9.65
C GLU A 206 -20.12 2.77 -9.16
N SER A 207 -20.12 3.31 -7.94
CA SER A 207 -18.93 3.85 -7.30
C SER A 207 -17.89 2.76 -7.04
N ILE A 208 -18.32 1.58 -6.61
CA ILE A 208 -17.46 0.39 -6.44
C ILE A 208 -16.80 0.01 -7.76
N GLY A 209 -17.56 -0.09 -8.85
CA GLY A 209 -17.06 -0.41 -10.18
C GLY A 209 -15.99 0.59 -10.64
N ARG A 210 -16.24 1.89 -10.46
CA ARG A 210 -15.27 2.96 -10.78
C ARG A 210 -13.97 2.83 -9.99
N TRP A 211 -14.03 2.49 -8.70
CA TRP A 211 -12.81 2.28 -7.91
C TRP A 211 -12.08 1.00 -8.31
N ASP A 212 -12.80 -0.06 -8.66
CA ASP A 212 -12.22 -1.31 -9.12
C ASP A 212 -11.43 -1.14 -10.42
N GLU A 213 -11.97 -0.40 -11.38
CA GLU A 213 -11.26 -0.01 -12.60
C GLU A 213 -9.98 0.76 -12.29
N GLN A 214 -10.03 1.73 -11.37
CA GLN A 214 -8.86 2.51 -10.97
C GLN A 214 -7.80 1.66 -10.25
N LEU A 215 -8.20 0.81 -9.31
CA LEU A 215 -7.29 -0.07 -8.58
C LEU A 215 -6.64 -1.11 -9.51
N ALA A 216 -7.33 -1.54 -10.56
CA ALA A 216 -6.77 -2.42 -11.58
C ALA A 216 -5.64 -1.75 -12.41
N THR A 217 -5.56 -0.41 -12.43
CA THR A 217 -4.51 0.31 -13.16
C THR A 217 -3.15 0.34 -12.46
N VAL A 218 -3.12 0.08 -11.15
CA VAL A 218 -1.89 0.10 -10.35
C VAL A 218 -1.44 -1.31 -10.01
N PHE A 219 -0.18 -1.45 -9.56
CA PHE A 219 0.42 -2.76 -9.28
C PHE A 219 -0.49 -3.63 -8.40
N ASN A 220 -0.83 -4.81 -8.88
CA ASN A 220 -1.55 -5.83 -8.13
C ASN A 220 -1.11 -7.22 -8.59
N ARG A 221 -1.37 -8.28 -7.82
CA ARG A 221 -1.14 -9.68 -8.25
C ARG A 221 -2.45 -10.46 -8.37
N GLY A 222 -3.48 -9.81 -8.89
CA GLY A 222 -4.87 -10.23 -8.71
C GLY A 222 -5.39 -9.82 -7.33
N PHE A 223 -6.71 -9.84 -7.16
CA PHE A 223 -7.36 -9.43 -5.93
C PHE A 223 -8.02 -10.60 -5.21
N TRP A 224 -8.02 -10.53 -3.88
CA TRP A 224 -8.68 -11.46 -2.98
C TRP A 224 -9.27 -10.70 -1.78
N ASP A 225 -10.38 -11.17 -1.26
CA ASP A 225 -11.08 -10.55 -0.12
C ASP A 225 -10.38 -10.84 1.23
N GLY A 226 -9.42 -11.77 1.21
CA GLY A 226 -8.77 -12.25 2.42
C GLY A 226 -9.68 -13.16 3.25
N TYR A 227 -9.29 -13.40 4.49
CA TYR A 227 -10.04 -14.24 5.43
C TYR A 227 -11.32 -13.55 5.97
N TYR A 228 -11.52 -12.27 5.64
CA TYR A 228 -12.53 -11.41 6.25
C TYR A 228 -13.96 -11.88 6.04
N LEU A 229 -14.25 -12.50 4.90
CA LEU A 229 -15.57 -13.01 4.55
C LEU A 229 -15.72 -14.52 4.81
N GLY A 230 -14.92 -15.09 5.73
CA GLY A 230 -15.00 -16.50 6.11
C GLY A 230 -14.59 -17.47 4.99
N GLN A 231 -13.83 -16.98 4.01
CA GLN A 231 -13.38 -17.77 2.87
C GLN A 231 -12.40 -18.87 3.30
N ARG A 232 -12.43 -20.00 2.59
CA ARG A 232 -11.46 -21.08 2.75
C ARG A 232 -10.06 -20.61 2.33
N LEU A 233 -9.03 -21.34 2.75
CA LEU A 233 -7.63 -21.01 2.53
C LEU A 233 -7.31 -20.69 1.05
N GLY A 234 -6.96 -19.42 0.83
CA GLY A 234 -6.13 -18.88 -0.25
C GLY A 234 -6.78 -18.73 -1.63
N GLU A 235 -6.59 -17.56 -2.24
CA GLU A 235 -6.49 -17.47 -3.70
C GLU A 235 -5.04 -17.15 -4.05
N TRP A 236 -4.43 -18.00 -4.88
CA TRP A 236 -3.04 -17.83 -5.29
C TRP A 236 -2.97 -17.06 -6.60
N THR A 237 -1.91 -16.29 -6.76
CA THR A 237 -1.64 -15.65 -8.06
C THR A 237 -1.14 -16.71 -9.04
N HIS A 238 -1.55 -16.63 -10.30
CA HIS A 238 -1.04 -17.51 -11.37
C HIS A 238 0.01 -16.80 -12.24
N ARG A 239 0.39 -15.56 -11.89
CA ARG A 239 1.19 -14.67 -12.76
C ARG A 239 2.44 -14.16 -12.08
N TYR A 240 3.48 -13.97 -12.89
CA TYR A 240 4.70 -13.25 -12.50
C TYR A 240 4.44 -11.74 -12.49
N GLY A 241 4.99 -11.04 -11.49
CA GLY A 241 4.94 -9.58 -11.46
C GLY A 241 3.52 -9.01 -11.36
N SER A 242 3.33 -7.83 -11.93
CA SER A 242 2.08 -7.06 -11.85
C SER A 242 0.99 -7.62 -12.77
N GLY A 243 -0.28 -7.54 -12.36
CA GLY A 243 -1.49 -7.67 -13.18
C GLY A 243 -2.12 -6.32 -13.54
N ALA A 244 -1.42 -5.20 -13.32
CA ALA A 244 -1.92 -3.87 -13.67
C ALA A 244 -2.21 -3.77 -15.18
N THR A 245 -3.32 -3.11 -15.53
CA THR A 245 -3.76 -2.86 -16.92
C THR A 245 -2.87 -1.87 -17.67
N ARG A 246 -1.97 -1.20 -16.96
CA ARG A 246 -1.06 -0.18 -17.49
C ARG A 246 0.35 -0.39 -16.96
N GLN A 247 1.33 0.07 -17.74
CA GLN A 247 2.73 0.10 -17.35
C GLN A 247 3.29 1.50 -17.51
N LYS A 248 4.29 1.84 -16.70
CA LYS A 248 4.98 3.12 -16.79
C LYS A 248 6.35 2.96 -17.44
N THR A 249 6.62 3.78 -18.44
CA THR A 249 7.89 3.83 -19.15
C THR A 249 8.59 5.12 -18.79
N TYR A 250 9.87 5.04 -18.42
CA TYR A 250 10.65 6.24 -18.13
C TYR A 250 10.89 7.04 -19.42
N VAL A 251 10.72 8.35 -19.34
CA VAL A 251 10.87 9.25 -20.48
C VAL A 251 11.98 10.27 -20.25
N GLY A 252 12.08 10.81 -19.03
CA GLY A 252 13.07 11.85 -18.76
C GLY A 252 12.99 12.42 -17.35
N LYS A 253 13.60 13.59 -17.18
CA LYS A 253 13.67 14.26 -15.88
C LYS A 253 13.36 15.76 -15.97
N GLY A 254 12.79 16.30 -14.90
CA GLY A 254 12.53 17.72 -14.75
C GLY A 254 13.82 18.52 -14.61
N ILE A 255 13.90 19.67 -15.28
CA ILE A 255 15.03 20.59 -15.23
C ILE A 255 14.65 21.84 -14.45
N LYS A 256 13.52 22.45 -14.80
CA LYS A 256 13.09 23.73 -14.23
C LYS A 256 11.58 23.85 -14.25
N TYR A 257 11.05 24.64 -13.32
CA TYR A 257 9.63 25.01 -13.31
C TYR A 257 9.47 26.54 -13.34
N PHE A 258 8.61 27.02 -14.24
CA PHE A 258 8.30 28.42 -14.45
C PHE A 258 6.94 28.75 -13.81
N SER A 259 6.97 29.15 -12.53
CA SER A 259 5.75 29.31 -11.70
C SER A 259 4.72 30.29 -12.24
N ARG A 260 5.14 31.39 -12.88
CA ARG A 260 4.20 32.36 -13.47
C ARG A 260 3.43 31.81 -14.67
N LEU A 261 4.00 30.82 -15.36
CA LEU A 261 3.42 30.23 -16.57
C LEU A 261 2.75 28.88 -16.30
N GLY A 262 3.03 28.24 -15.16
CA GLY A 262 2.55 26.88 -14.89
C GLY A 262 3.23 25.83 -15.78
N VAL A 263 4.44 26.09 -16.25
CA VAL A 263 5.14 25.23 -17.22
C VAL A 263 6.38 24.62 -16.59
N ALA A 264 6.63 23.33 -16.84
CA ALA A 264 7.85 22.64 -16.47
C ALA A 264 8.67 22.29 -17.71
N GLU A 265 9.98 22.49 -17.60
CA GLU A 265 10.98 22.05 -18.57
C GLU A 265 11.48 20.66 -18.20
N PHE A 266 11.54 19.76 -19.18
CA PHE A 266 12.02 18.40 -19.06
C PHE A 266 13.09 18.10 -20.10
N GLU A 267 14.09 17.31 -19.70
CA GLU A 267 15.05 16.69 -20.61
C GLU A 267 14.57 15.27 -20.92
N ILE A 268 14.32 14.98 -22.19
CA ILE A 268 13.88 13.65 -22.65
C ILE A 268 15.11 12.76 -22.78
N GLU A 269 15.19 11.72 -21.95
CA GLU A 269 16.34 10.82 -21.86
C GLU A 269 16.10 9.48 -22.58
N SER A 270 14.83 9.10 -22.78
CA SER A 270 14.44 7.86 -23.44
C SER A 270 13.08 7.94 -24.12
N GLY A 271 12.94 7.20 -25.21
CA GLY A 271 11.68 7.07 -25.93
C GLY A 271 11.22 8.37 -26.59
N GLU A 272 9.90 8.49 -26.74
CA GLU A 272 9.21 9.65 -27.30
C GLU A 272 8.07 10.06 -26.35
N LEU A 273 7.62 11.30 -26.45
CA LEU A 273 6.43 11.80 -25.74
C LEU A 273 5.56 12.54 -26.74
N HIS A 274 4.28 12.20 -26.80
CA HIS A 274 3.31 12.78 -27.73
C HIS A 274 2.30 13.65 -26.99
N ILE A 275 1.73 14.64 -27.68
CA ILE A 275 0.51 15.29 -27.21
C ILE A 275 -0.59 14.22 -27.05
N GLY A 276 -1.33 14.30 -25.95
CA GLY A 276 -2.36 13.33 -25.57
C GLY A 276 -1.88 12.18 -24.69
N ASP A 277 -0.56 11.95 -24.59
CA ASP A 277 0.00 10.94 -23.69
C ASP A 277 -0.36 11.24 -22.23
N GLU A 278 -0.71 10.21 -21.46
CA GLU A 278 -0.84 10.35 -20.02
C GLU A 278 0.51 10.12 -19.35
N ILE A 279 0.92 11.08 -18.53
CA ILE A 279 2.22 11.12 -17.87
C ILE A 279 2.09 11.05 -16.36
N VAL A 280 3.17 10.58 -15.73
CA VAL A 280 3.38 10.62 -14.29
C VAL A 280 4.68 11.34 -13.99
N ILE A 281 4.60 12.42 -13.22
CA ILE A 281 5.78 13.10 -12.69
C ILE A 281 5.91 12.72 -11.22
N THR A 282 7.08 12.23 -10.81
CA THR A 282 7.32 11.80 -9.43
C THR A 282 8.58 12.43 -8.85
N GLY A 283 8.51 12.79 -7.57
CA GLY A 283 9.62 13.45 -6.88
C GLY A 283 9.52 13.30 -5.36
N PRO A 284 10.64 13.33 -4.61
CA PRO A 284 10.61 13.19 -3.15
C PRO A 284 9.76 14.24 -2.43
N THR A 285 9.69 15.46 -2.97
CA THR A 285 8.88 16.56 -2.40
C THR A 285 7.67 16.93 -3.25
N THR A 286 7.68 16.55 -4.52
CA THR A 286 6.55 16.73 -5.45
C THR A 286 5.47 15.65 -5.24
N GLY A 287 5.84 14.48 -4.73
CA GLY A 287 4.94 13.35 -4.61
C GLY A 287 4.66 12.73 -5.98
N VAL A 288 3.43 12.87 -6.47
CA VAL A 288 3.00 12.37 -7.78
C VAL A 288 2.03 13.31 -8.45
N ILE A 289 2.27 13.60 -9.72
CA ILE A 289 1.38 14.38 -10.59
C ILE A 289 0.99 13.47 -11.76
N ILE A 290 -0.32 13.29 -11.98
CA ILE A 290 -0.86 12.51 -13.11
C ILE A 290 -1.68 13.45 -13.98
N GLN A 291 -1.34 13.53 -15.27
CA GLN A 291 -2.04 14.38 -16.23
C GLN A 291 -1.85 13.89 -17.66
N LYS A 292 -2.67 14.40 -18.58
CA LYS A 292 -2.40 14.30 -20.01
C LYS A 292 -1.48 15.44 -20.45
N VAL A 293 -0.68 15.18 -21.48
CA VAL A 293 0.13 16.20 -22.14
C VAL A 293 -0.76 16.95 -23.12
N GLU A 294 -1.02 18.23 -22.84
CA GLU A 294 -1.90 19.06 -23.67
C GLU A 294 -1.11 19.83 -24.74
N GLU A 295 0.14 20.20 -24.44
CA GLU A 295 1.03 20.92 -25.35
C GLU A 295 2.47 20.49 -25.07
N ILE A 296 3.28 20.39 -26.14
CA ILE A 296 4.72 20.25 -26.06
C ILE A 296 5.36 21.40 -26.81
N ARG A 297 6.30 22.10 -26.17
CA ARG A 297 7.13 23.12 -26.82
C ARG A 297 8.59 22.71 -26.88
N TYR A 298 9.17 22.77 -28.07
CA TYR A 298 10.61 22.58 -28.33
C TYR A 298 11.12 23.78 -29.11
N GLU A 299 12.22 24.41 -28.67
CA GLU A 299 12.77 25.62 -29.29
C GLU A 299 11.72 26.72 -29.56
N LEU A 300 10.84 26.96 -28.58
CA LEU A 300 9.74 27.93 -28.60
C LEU A 300 8.58 27.61 -29.56
N GLN A 301 8.69 26.55 -30.37
CA GLN A 301 7.64 26.07 -31.26
C GLN A 301 6.82 24.95 -30.63
N THR A 302 5.53 24.90 -30.92
CA THR A 302 4.69 23.76 -30.55
C THR A 302 5.00 22.58 -31.47
N VAL A 303 5.23 21.40 -30.88
CA VAL A 303 5.55 20.17 -31.61
C VAL A 303 4.58 19.06 -31.20
N GLU A 304 4.26 18.15 -32.13
CA GLU A 304 3.36 17.03 -31.84
C GLU A 304 4.02 15.96 -30.96
N LYS A 305 5.35 15.87 -31.03
CA LYS A 305 6.13 14.91 -30.23
C LYS A 305 7.50 15.45 -29.84
N ALA A 306 8.00 14.92 -28.73
CA ALA A 306 9.36 15.09 -28.24
C ALA A 306 10.12 13.76 -28.33
N THR A 307 11.42 13.83 -28.61
CA THR A 307 12.30 12.67 -28.74
C THR A 307 13.53 12.80 -27.85
N LYS A 308 14.24 11.68 -27.65
CA LYS A 308 15.46 11.62 -26.84
C LYS A 308 16.48 12.71 -27.22
N GLY A 309 17.00 13.38 -26.20
CA GLY A 309 17.99 14.46 -26.32
C GLY A 309 17.37 15.86 -26.35
N GLN A 310 16.06 15.97 -26.54
CA GLN A 310 15.38 17.26 -26.57
C GLN A 310 15.08 17.77 -25.17
N ARG A 311 15.18 19.09 -24.99
CA ARG A 311 14.66 19.82 -23.84
C ARG A 311 13.35 20.48 -24.22
N ILE A 312 12.27 20.01 -23.63
CA ILE A 312 10.93 20.47 -23.93
C ILE A 312 10.31 21.17 -22.74
N SER A 313 9.29 21.96 -23.00
CA SER A 313 8.44 22.58 -21.99
C SER A 313 7.00 22.10 -22.16
N ILE A 314 6.36 21.69 -21.06
CA ILE A 314 4.96 21.28 -21.03
C ILE A 314 4.21 22.00 -19.89
N PRO A 315 2.93 22.38 -20.07
CA PRO A 315 2.09 22.83 -18.97
C PRO A 315 1.91 21.72 -17.93
N VAL A 316 2.02 22.05 -16.65
CA VAL A 316 1.85 21.11 -15.54
C VAL A 316 0.95 21.68 -14.45
N LYS A 317 0.13 20.81 -13.86
CA LYS A 317 -0.87 21.21 -12.85
C LYS A 317 -0.25 21.72 -11.56
N GLU A 318 0.95 21.25 -11.23
CA GLU A 318 1.60 21.49 -9.94
C GLU A 318 3.10 21.76 -10.10
N LYS A 319 3.70 22.28 -9.03
CA LYS A 319 5.11 22.71 -9.04
C LYS A 319 6.06 21.51 -9.11
N VAL A 320 6.73 21.33 -10.25
CA VAL A 320 7.78 20.32 -10.47
C VAL A 320 9.13 20.78 -9.89
N ARG A 321 9.99 19.85 -9.48
CA ARG A 321 11.37 20.09 -9.01
C ARG A 321 12.40 19.56 -10.01
N PRO A 322 13.62 20.13 -9.99
CA PRO A 322 14.75 19.53 -10.70
C PRO A 322 14.94 18.06 -10.29
N SER A 323 15.24 17.21 -11.28
CA SER A 323 15.39 15.75 -11.15
C SER A 323 14.13 14.97 -10.78
N ASP A 324 12.95 15.61 -10.74
CA ASP A 324 11.69 14.85 -10.75
C ASP A 324 11.63 13.97 -12.00
N LYS A 325 11.19 12.72 -11.83
CA LYS A 325 11.18 11.74 -12.91
C LYS A 325 9.87 11.85 -13.69
N LEU A 326 9.98 11.93 -15.00
CA LEU A 326 8.88 11.91 -15.95
C LEU A 326 8.75 10.50 -16.53
N TYR A 327 7.56 9.93 -16.37
CA TYR A 327 7.15 8.67 -16.96
C TYR A 327 5.94 8.90 -17.87
N ARG A 328 5.80 8.05 -18.89
CA ARG A 328 4.57 7.90 -19.68
C ARG A 328 3.87 6.62 -19.26
N PHE A 329 2.54 6.63 -19.19
CA PHE A 329 1.76 5.42 -19.05
C PHE A 329 1.40 4.85 -20.41
N ASP A 330 1.77 3.59 -20.62
CA ASP A 330 1.36 2.79 -21.77
C ASP A 330 0.28 1.78 -21.34
N LYS A 331 -0.65 1.46 -22.24
CA LYS A 331 -1.51 0.29 -22.04
C LYS A 331 -0.63 -0.96 -22.06
N ARG A 332 -0.95 -1.92 -21.20
CA ARG A 332 -0.24 -3.19 -21.22
C ARG A 332 -0.89 -4.08 -22.27
N GLU A 333 -0.11 -4.51 -23.25
CA GLU A 333 -0.54 -5.57 -24.17
C GLU A 333 -0.70 -6.86 -23.35
N GLU A 334 -1.80 -7.59 -23.60
CA GLU A 334 -2.20 -8.77 -22.82
C GLU A 334 -1.25 -9.97 -22.97
#